data_AF-A0A5P9BGT0-F1
#
_entry.id   AF-A0A5P9BGT0-F1
#
_cell.length_a   1.000
_cell.length_b   1.000
_cell.length_c   1.000
_cell.angle_alpha   90.00
_cell.angle_beta   90.00
_cell.angle_gamma   90.00
#
_symmetry.space_group_name_H-M   'P 1'
#
loop_
_entity.id
_entity.type
_entity.pdbx_description
1 polymer ?
#
loop_
_entity_poly.entity_id
_entity_poly.type
_entity_poly.pdbx_seq_one_letter_code
_entity_poly.pdbx_strand_id
1 'polypeptide(L)'
;MVHERRKQTLSFEVDGEQVELSAVTREGDKTPILFLHGFGSTKEDYTGIVNFSQFDGHPFLAYDAPGFGQTQCKNLHKVDITFLVKTALKALEAMDFERVHVVGHSMGGLTALMLATLIPERIASFTDIEGNIAPEDCFLSRQIVDYDRDSDQAFFNDFIERTSRSSDYASALYAASLPFKVKVDAVRSIFTSMVELSDHGKLMDKFLGLPLPKMFMFGEQNKHLSYLKHIQDQGVVLAEIPFCGHFPMYSNPAAMWQAIETNIGRA
;
A
#
# COMPACT_ATOMS: atom_id res chain seq x y z
N MET A 1 23.17 6.56 -17.68
CA MET A 1 23.32 6.18 -16.25
C MET A 1 22.18 6.73 -15.37
N VAL A 2 21.05 7.23 -15.92
CA VAL A 2 19.97 7.90 -15.16
C VAL A 2 18.87 6.93 -14.65
N HIS A 3 19.01 5.62 -14.89
CA HIS A 3 17.94 4.63 -14.61
C HIS A 3 18.27 3.61 -13.51
N GLU A 4 19.40 3.75 -12.80
CA GLU A 4 19.83 2.71 -11.87
C GLU A 4 19.14 2.84 -10.51
N ARG A 5 18.34 1.83 -10.16
CA ARG A 5 17.73 1.68 -8.83
C ARG A 5 18.81 1.33 -7.82
N ARG A 6 18.74 1.89 -6.62
CA ARG A 6 19.65 1.58 -5.52
C ARG A 6 18.88 0.90 -4.40
N LYS A 7 19.46 -0.18 -3.86
CA LYS A 7 19.01 -0.73 -2.58
C LYS A 7 19.66 0.07 -1.47
N GLN A 8 18.90 0.40 -0.44
CA GLN A 8 19.41 1.10 0.73
C GLN A 8 18.64 0.66 1.98
N THR A 9 19.23 0.91 3.15
CA THR A 9 18.58 0.76 4.44
C THR A 9 18.48 2.13 5.09
N LEU A 10 17.28 2.51 5.51
CA LEU A 10 17.05 3.71 6.32
C LEU A 10 16.86 3.27 7.77
N SER A 11 17.59 3.91 8.70
CA SER A 11 17.54 3.57 10.13
C SER A 11 16.96 4.74 10.91
N PHE A 12 15.90 4.49 11.69
CA PHE A 12 15.26 5.47 12.54
C PHE A 12 14.39 4.80 13.61
N GLU A 13 13.90 5.60 14.57
CA GLU A 13 13.00 5.14 15.61
C GLU A 13 11.54 5.51 15.30
N VAL A 14 10.61 4.58 15.57
CA VAL A 14 9.16 4.78 15.55
C VAL A 14 8.58 4.25 16.86
N ASP A 15 7.94 5.11 17.65
CA ASP A 15 7.29 4.75 18.93
C ASP A 15 8.19 3.93 19.90
N GLY A 16 9.47 4.31 19.97
CA GLY A 16 10.47 3.65 20.80
C GLY A 16 11.04 2.35 20.22
N GLU A 17 10.63 1.96 19.01
CA GLU A 17 11.15 0.78 18.31
C GLU A 17 12.11 1.21 17.19
N GLN A 18 13.29 0.60 17.19
CA GLN A 18 14.27 0.80 16.11
C GLN A 18 13.83 0.04 14.85
N VAL A 19 13.79 0.76 13.73
CA VAL A 19 13.38 0.25 12.42
C VAL A 19 14.55 0.37 11.45
N GLU A 20 15.01 -0.77 10.94
CA GLU A 20 15.95 -0.85 9.80
C GLU A 20 15.13 -1.10 8.54
N LEU A 21 14.70 -0.02 7.89
CA LEU A 21 13.78 -0.02 6.76
C LEU A 21 14.52 -0.40 5.46
N SER A 22 14.20 -1.56 4.89
CA SER A 22 14.75 -1.97 3.60
C SER A 22 14.03 -1.27 2.47
N ALA A 23 14.77 -0.55 1.63
CA ALA A 23 14.22 0.31 0.59
C ALA A 23 14.92 0.13 -0.76
N VAL A 24 14.18 0.46 -1.81
CA VAL A 24 14.68 0.69 -3.17
C VAL A 24 14.37 2.13 -3.54
N THR A 25 15.37 2.83 -4.06
CA THR A 25 15.26 4.22 -4.48
C THR A 25 15.79 4.45 -5.88
N ARG A 26 15.39 5.60 -6.43
CA ARG A 26 16.01 6.22 -7.59
C ARG A 26 16.04 7.72 -7.36
N GLU A 27 17.12 8.37 -7.77
CA GLU A 27 17.27 9.82 -7.74
C GLU A 27 16.61 10.47 -8.97
N GLY A 28 16.33 11.76 -8.87
CA GLY A 28 15.69 12.54 -9.92
C GLY A 28 15.52 13.99 -9.50
N ASP A 29 15.00 14.81 -10.40
CA ASP A 29 14.79 16.25 -10.22
C ASP A 29 13.31 16.66 -10.27
N LYS A 30 12.41 15.73 -10.61
CA LYS A 30 10.96 15.92 -10.54
C LYS A 30 10.41 15.62 -9.13
N THR A 31 9.12 15.81 -8.94
CA THR A 31 8.43 15.46 -7.69
C THR A 31 8.57 13.95 -7.40
N PRO A 32 9.05 13.55 -6.22
CA PRO A 32 9.24 12.15 -5.87
C PRO A 32 7.94 11.36 -5.74
N ILE A 33 8.05 10.04 -5.87
CA ILE A 33 6.95 9.09 -5.70
C ILE A 33 7.23 8.16 -4.51
N LEU A 34 6.32 8.12 -3.54
CA LEU A 34 6.32 7.17 -2.43
C LEU A 34 5.40 5.99 -2.77
N PHE A 35 5.95 4.77 -2.71
CA PHE A 35 5.21 3.54 -2.90
C PHE A 35 5.05 2.77 -1.59
N LEU A 36 3.79 2.48 -1.23
CA LEU A 36 3.42 1.69 -0.05
C LEU A 36 2.76 0.38 -0.50
N HIS A 37 3.38 -0.76 -0.21
CA HIS A 37 2.87 -2.06 -0.65
C HIS A 37 1.73 -2.58 0.25
N GLY A 38 0.94 -3.52 -0.27
CA GLY A 38 -0.11 -4.20 0.48
C GLY A 38 0.39 -5.29 1.42
N PHE A 39 -0.51 -5.85 2.24
CA PHE A 39 -0.15 -6.96 3.13
C PHE A 39 0.38 -8.13 2.30
N GLY A 40 1.53 -8.70 2.68
CA GLY A 40 2.14 -9.83 1.96
C GLY A 40 2.87 -9.49 0.66
N SER A 41 2.91 -8.20 0.31
CA SER A 41 3.69 -7.65 -0.80
C SER A 41 5.03 -7.12 -0.30
N THR A 42 5.90 -6.65 -1.20
CA THR A 42 7.21 -6.05 -0.84
C THR A 42 7.56 -4.91 -1.80
N LYS A 43 8.63 -4.16 -1.51
CA LYS A 43 9.11 -3.07 -2.38
C LYS A 43 9.38 -3.50 -3.82
N GLU A 44 9.74 -4.78 -4.03
CA GLU A 44 10.04 -5.36 -5.34
C GLU A 44 8.91 -5.19 -6.36
N ASP A 45 7.65 -5.16 -5.90
CA ASP A 45 6.46 -5.01 -6.74
C ASP A 45 6.45 -3.69 -7.52
N TYR A 46 7.11 -2.65 -7.01
CA TYR A 46 7.19 -1.32 -7.64
C TYR A 46 8.46 -1.11 -8.46
N THR A 47 9.39 -2.05 -8.44
CA THR A 47 10.69 -1.81 -9.04
C THR A 47 10.64 -1.84 -10.57
N GLY A 48 9.57 -2.38 -11.16
CA GLY A 48 9.28 -2.32 -12.60
C GLY A 48 9.14 -0.89 -13.15
N ILE A 49 8.97 0.13 -12.31
CA ILE A 49 8.85 1.55 -12.69
C ILE A 49 9.94 2.01 -13.67
N VAL A 50 11.16 1.48 -13.58
CA VAL A 50 12.27 1.89 -14.46
C VAL A 50 12.12 1.45 -15.92
N ASN A 51 11.18 0.55 -16.20
CA ASN A 51 10.89 0.12 -17.57
C ASN A 51 9.96 1.09 -18.31
N PHE A 52 9.52 2.16 -17.64
CA PHE A 52 8.49 3.08 -18.09
C PHE A 52 9.05 4.50 -18.13
N SER A 53 9.43 4.95 -19.33
CA SER A 53 10.13 6.23 -19.54
C SER A 53 9.33 7.45 -19.08
N GLN A 54 8.00 7.34 -18.98
CA GLN A 54 7.17 8.41 -18.41
C GLN A 54 7.55 8.78 -16.97
N PHE A 55 8.14 7.85 -16.21
CA PHE A 55 8.60 8.11 -14.85
C PHE A 55 10.05 8.58 -14.80
N ASP A 56 10.74 8.78 -15.92
CA ASP A 56 12.11 9.28 -15.91
C ASP A 56 12.16 10.68 -15.28
N GLY A 57 13.19 10.90 -14.46
CA GLY A 57 13.37 12.11 -13.67
C GLY A 57 12.57 12.16 -12.37
N HIS A 58 11.57 11.30 -12.15
CA HIS A 58 10.92 11.18 -10.83
C HIS A 58 11.83 10.39 -9.88
N PRO A 59 12.30 10.98 -8.78
CA PRO A 59 12.81 10.18 -7.68
C PRO A 59 11.71 9.26 -7.17
N PHE A 60 12.09 8.12 -6.59
CA PHE A 60 11.11 7.31 -5.88
C PHE A 60 11.69 6.63 -4.66
N LEU A 61 10.79 6.30 -3.74
CA LEU A 61 11.04 5.45 -2.58
C LEU A 61 9.98 4.35 -2.54
N ALA A 62 10.41 3.10 -2.60
CA ALA A 62 9.61 1.92 -2.27
C ALA A 62 10.31 1.18 -1.13
N TYR A 63 9.58 0.77 -0.09
CA TYR A 63 10.18 0.09 1.06
C TYR A 63 9.35 -1.10 1.52
N ASP A 64 9.98 -2.05 2.18
CA ASP A 64 9.28 -3.12 2.88
C ASP A 64 8.73 -2.57 4.19
N ALA A 65 7.42 -2.63 4.41
CA ALA A 65 6.83 -2.17 5.66
C ALA A 65 7.34 -3.04 6.83
N PRO A 66 7.44 -2.49 8.06
CA PRO A 66 7.70 -3.28 9.25
C PRO A 66 6.78 -4.51 9.31
N GLY A 67 7.35 -5.68 9.60
CA GLY A 67 6.64 -6.97 9.51
C GLY A 67 6.74 -7.68 8.15
N PHE A 68 7.33 -7.04 7.13
CA PHE A 68 7.43 -7.60 5.79
C PHE A 68 8.86 -7.58 5.24
N GLY A 69 9.09 -8.46 4.25
CA GLY A 69 10.30 -8.53 3.46
C GLY A 69 11.58 -8.48 4.31
N GLN A 70 12.45 -7.54 3.99
CA GLN A 70 13.78 -7.41 4.59
C GLN A 70 13.86 -6.34 5.69
N THR A 71 12.77 -5.62 5.97
CA THR A 71 12.73 -4.61 7.04
C THR A 71 12.82 -5.26 8.41
N GLN A 72 13.70 -4.77 9.28
CA GLN A 72 13.83 -5.26 10.65
C GLN A 72 13.18 -4.29 11.64
N CYS A 73 12.36 -4.84 12.53
CA CYS A 73 11.76 -4.16 13.66
C CYS A 73 11.62 -5.21 14.77
N LYS A 74 12.07 -4.91 15.99
CA LYS A 74 12.15 -5.91 17.07
C LYS A 74 10.77 -6.30 17.58
N ASN A 75 9.92 -5.32 17.88
CA ASN A 75 8.60 -5.57 18.44
C ASN A 75 7.51 -5.51 17.36
N LEU A 76 7.26 -6.63 16.70
CA LEU A 76 6.30 -6.70 15.60
C LEU A 76 4.83 -6.56 16.05
N HIS A 77 4.52 -6.87 17.31
CA HIS A 77 3.17 -6.71 17.86
C HIS A 77 2.74 -5.25 18.01
N LYS A 78 3.68 -4.30 17.97
CA LYS A 78 3.39 -2.86 17.93
C LYS A 78 3.11 -2.33 16.53
N VAL A 79 3.35 -3.13 15.49
CA VAL A 79 3.20 -2.69 14.11
C VAL A 79 1.71 -2.72 13.76
N ASP A 80 1.05 -1.58 13.90
CA ASP A 80 -0.31 -1.33 13.45
C ASP A 80 -0.31 -0.29 12.31
N ILE A 81 -1.48 0.06 11.74
CA ILE A 81 -1.54 1.06 10.66
C ILE A 81 -0.96 2.42 11.11
N THR A 82 -1.12 2.82 12.37
CA THR A 82 -0.55 4.07 12.89
C THR A 82 0.98 4.03 12.88
N PHE A 83 1.57 2.90 13.27
CA PHE A 83 3.00 2.65 13.19
C PHE A 83 3.50 2.71 11.74
N LEU A 84 2.75 2.13 10.79
CA LEU A 84 3.09 2.19 9.37
C LEU A 84 3.04 3.62 8.81
N VAL A 85 2.07 4.44 9.23
CA VAL A 85 1.98 5.87 8.86
C VAL A 85 3.19 6.64 9.40
N LYS A 86 3.55 6.44 10.67
CA LYS A 86 4.74 7.07 11.27
C LYS A 86 6.03 6.62 10.60
N THR A 87 6.10 5.35 10.20
CA THR A 87 7.23 4.83 9.41
C THR A 87 7.32 5.53 8.06
N ALA A 88 6.20 5.74 7.35
CA ALA A 88 6.17 6.48 6.09
C ALA A 88 6.65 7.92 6.26
N LEU A 89 6.21 8.61 7.32
CA LEU A 89 6.68 9.96 7.65
C LEU A 89 8.20 10.00 7.88
N LYS A 90 8.72 9.07 8.68
CA LYS A 90 10.17 8.99 8.94
C LYS A 90 10.96 8.66 7.68
N ALA A 91 10.43 7.82 6.80
CA ALA A 91 11.05 7.54 5.53
C ALA A 91 11.07 8.78 4.59
N LEU A 92 10.01 9.59 4.58
CA LEU A 92 9.98 10.86 3.86
C LEU A 92 10.98 11.88 4.41
N GLU A 93 11.10 11.99 5.74
CA GLU A 93 12.11 12.83 6.41
C GLU A 93 13.54 12.39 6.05
N ALA A 94 13.81 11.08 6.11
CA ALA A 94 15.14 10.52 5.81
C ALA A 94 15.55 10.71 4.33
N MET A 95 14.57 10.81 3.42
CA MET A 95 14.80 11.07 2.00
C MET A 95 14.78 12.56 1.63
N ASP A 96 14.51 13.45 2.59
CA ASP A 96 14.33 14.89 2.36
C ASP A 96 13.25 15.20 1.30
N PHE A 97 12.17 14.40 1.29
CA PHE A 97 11.10 14.52 0.32
C PHE A 97 10.02 15.47 0.83
N GLU A 98 10.14 16.77 0.57
CA GLU A 98 9.18 17.78 1.05
C GLU A 98 7.76 17.63 0.50
N ARG A 99 7.61 17.33 -0.79
CA ARG A 99 6.31 17.10 -1.46
C ARG A 99 6.39 15.85 -2.35
N VAL A 100 5.40 14.95 -2.27
CA VAL A 100 5.44 13.62 -2.91
C VAL A 100 4.13 13.23 -3.58
N HIS A 101 4.19 12.44 -4.65
CA HIS A 101 3.06 11.61 -5.06
C HIS A 101 3.04 10.35 -4.18
N VAL A 102 1.87 9.90 -3.75
CA VAL A 102 1.75 8.66 -2.97
C VAL A 102 0.93 7.64 -3.75
N VAL A 103 1.47 6.44 -3.84
CA VAL A 103 0.79 5.27 -4.40
C VAL A 103 0.76 4.20 -3.32
N GLY A 104 -0.43 3.79 -2.92
CA GLY A 104 -0.62 2.78 -1.89
C GLY A 104 -1.49 1.64 -2.39
N HIS A 105 -1.09 0.39 -2.13
CA HIS A 105 -1.88 -0.80 -2.43
C HIS A 105 -2.46 -1.42 -1.17
N SER A 106 -3.77 -1.66 -1.11
CA SER A 106 -4.42 -2.40 -0.03
C SER A 106 -4.08 -1.84 1.37
N MET A 107 -3.39 -2.60 2.23
CA MET A 107 -2.82 -2.10 3.49
C MET A 107 -2.01 -0.80 3.31
N GLY A 108 -1.22 -0.71 2.24
CA GLY A 108 -0.47 0.49 1.86
C GLY A 108 -1.37 1.62 1.36
N GLY A 109 -2.51 1.32 0.76
CA GLY A 109 -3.54 2.30 0.38
C GLY A 109 -4.21 2.94 1.59
N LEU A 110 -4.59 2.13 2.59
CA LEU A 110 -5.07 2.65 3.88
C LEU A 110 -4.00 3.47 4.59
N THR A 111 -2.75 3.00 4.62
CA THR A 111 -1.62 3.75 5.19
C THR A 111 -1.43 5.09 4.46
N ALA A 112 -1.51 5.09 3.13
CA ALA A 112 -1.39 6.30 2.31
C ALA A 112 -2.54 7.29 2.56
N LEU A 113 -3.78 6.82 2.70
CA LEU A 113 -4.94 7.66 3.02
C LEU A 113 -4.74 8.36 4.38
N MET A 114 -4.31 7.60 5.39
CA MET A 114 -4.06 8.15 6.72
C MET A 114 -2.88 9.14 6.72
N LEU A 115 -1.81 8.84 5.98
CA LEU A 115 -0.70 9.75 5.76
C LEU A 115 -1.15 11.05 5.06
N ALA A 116 -1.92 10.94 3.97
CA ALA A 116 -2.39 12.08 3.20
C ALA A 116 -3.39 12.95 3.98
N THR A 117 -4.14 12.35 4.91
CA THR A 117 -4.99 13.11 5.84
C THR A 117 -4.17 13.91 6.85
N LEU A 118 -2.99 13.40 7.24
CA LEU A 118 -2.13 14.01 8.25
C LEU A 118 -1.25 15.14 7.70
N ILE A 119 -0.76 15.00 6.46
CA ILE A 119 0.14 15.97 5.80
C ILE A 119 -0.36 16.35 4.39
N PRO A 120 -1.63 16.77 4.20
CA PRO A 120 -2.21 16.97 2.87
C PRO A 120 -1.44 17.97 2.01
N GLU A 121 -0.78 18.97 2.62
CA GLU A 121 0.04 19.97 1.95
C GLU A 121 1.32 19.40 1.30
N ARG A 122 1.78 18.24 1.80
CA ARG A 122 2.96 17.54 1.26
C ARG A 122 2.60 16.51 0.21
N ILE A 123 1.32 16.25 -0.06
CA ILE A 123 0.89 15.24 -1.02
C ILE A 123 0.50 15.91 -2.35
N ALA A 124 1.26 15.64 -3.40
CA ALA A 124 1.01 16.14 -4.75
C ALA A 124 -0.19 15.43 -5.40
N SER A 125 -0.25 14.10 -5.31
CA SER A 125 -1.39 13.30 -5.70
C SER A 125 -1.45 12.00 -4.90
N PHE A 126 -2.62 11.38 -4.84
CA PHE A 126 -2.83 10.08 -4.20
C PHE A 126 -3.47 9.09 -5.16
N THR A 127 -2.79 7.97 -5.42
CA THR A 127 -3.36 6.81 -6.10
C THR A 127 -3.58 5.71 -5.07
N ASP A 128 -4.85 5.42 -4.81
CA ASP A 128 -5.27 4.32 -3.95
C ASP A 128 -5.55 3.09 -4.81
N ILE A 129 -4.82 2.00 -4.60
CA ILE A 129 -5.00 0.73 -5.30
C ILE A 129 -5.69 -0.24 -4.34
N GLU A 130 -7.01 -0.24 -4.37
CA GLU A 130 -7.87 -1.07 -3.50
C GLU A 130 -7.47 -1.06 -2.01
N GLY A 131 -7.08 0.11 -1.51
CA GLY A 131 -7.00 0.37 -0.07
C GLY A 131 -8.37 0.58 0.54
N ASN A 132 -8.45 0.41 1.86
CA ASN A 132 -9.72 0.54 2.56
C ASN A 132 -10.18 2.01 2.57
N ILE A 133 -11.35 2.25 1.99
CA ILE A 133 -12.09 3.52 2.09
C ILE A 133 -13.50 3.32 2.64
N ALA A 134 -13.98 2.07 2.71
CA ALA A 134 -15.26 1.67 3.27
C ALA A 134 -15.14 0.37 4.10
N PRO A 135 -16.10 0.07 5.00
CA PRO A 135 -16.11 -1.17 5.77
C PRO A 135 -16.10 -2.46 4.92
N GLU A 136 -16.65 -2.40 3.70
CA GLU A 136 -16.72 -3.54 2.78
C GLU A 136 -15.33 -3.99 2.27
N ASP A 137 -14.35 -3.08 2.21
CA ASP A 137 -12.97 -3.39 1.77
C ASP A 137 -12.23 -4.28 2.78
N CYS A 138 -12.69 -4.32 4.03
CA CYS A 138 -12.02 -5.00 5.12
C CYS A 138 -12.35 -6.51 5.20
N PHE A 139 -13.00 -7.08 4.18
CA PHE A 139 -13.48 -8.48 4.21
C PHE A 139 -12.38 -9.51 4.56
N LEU A 140 -11.17 -9.36 3.99
CA LEU A 140 -10.06 -10.30 4.24
C LEU A 140 -9.46 -10.14 5.65
N SER A 141 -9.17 -8.90 6.06
CA SER A 141 -8.54 -8.62 7.35
C SER A 141 -9.49 -8.89 8.52
N ARG A 142 -10.80 -8.72 8.35
CA ARG A 142 -11.81 -8.90 9.40
C ARG A 142 -11.82 -10.32 9.97
N GLN A 143 -11.41 -11.33 9.21
CA GLN A 143 -11.35 -12.72 9.67
C GLN A 143 -10.42 -12.92 10.88
N ILE A 144 -9.46 -12.02 11.15
CA ILE A 144 -8.57 -12.12 12.31
C ILE A 144 -9.32 -12.06 13.65
N VAL A 145 -10.48 -11.40 13.67
CA VAL A 145 -11.25 -11.17 14.90
C VAL A 145 -11.92 -12.45 15.41
N ASP A 146 -12.10 -13.44 14.53
CA ASP A 146 -12.71 -14.73 14.84
C ASP A 146 -11.69 -15.75 15.38
N TYR A 147 -10.40 -15.39 15.42
CA TYR A 147 -9.31 -16.27 15.84
C TYR A 147 -8.74 -15.84 17.20
N ASP A 148 -8.54 -16.83 18.08
CA ASP A 148 -7.91 -16.63 19.39
C ASP A 148 -6.50 -16.05 19.27
N ARG A 149 -6.07 -15.26 20.25
CA ARG A 149 -4.77 -14.54 20.23
C ARG A 149 -3.55 -15.46 20.11
N ASP A 150 -3.65 -16.70 20.58
CA ASP A 150 -2.56 -17.68 20.52
C ASP A 150 -2.52 -18.47 19.19
N SER A 151 -3.33 -18.08 18.20
CA SER A 151 -3.53 -18.82 16.96
C SER A 151 -3.07 -18.09 15.69
N ASP A 152 -2.22 -17.06 15.79
CA ASP A 152 -1.78 -16.24 14.65
C ASP A 152 -1.15 -17.06 13.52
N GLN A 153 -0.36 -18.08 13.87
CA GLN A 153 0.21 -19.00 12.89
C GLN A 153 -0.85 -19.84 12.17
N ALA A 154 -1.87 -20.31 12.90
CA ALA A 154 -2.97 -21.07 12.32
C ALA A 154 -3.83 -20.17 11.42
N PHE A 155 -4.19 -18.98 11.89
CA PHE A 155 -4.85 -17.95 11.07
C PHE A 155 -4.09 -17.69 9.77
N PHE A 156 -2.77 -17.48 9.86
CA PHE A 156 -1.96 -17.17 8.69
C PHE A 156 -1.90 -18.33 7.69
N ASN A 157 -1.80 -19.57 8.17
CA ASN A 157 -1.85 -20.76 7.32
C ASN A 157 -3.21 -20.89 6.61
N ASP A 158 -4.32 -20.71 7.34
CA ASP A 158 -5.65 -20.79 6.76
C ASP A 158 -5.90 -19.64 5.77
N PHE A 159 -5.37 -18.44 6.06
CA PHE A 159 -5.41 -17.30 5.15
C PHE A 159 -4.69 -17.62 3.83
N ILE A 160 -3.50 -18.23 3.90
CA ILE A 160 -2.76 -18.69 2.72
C ILE A 160 -3.58 -19.74 1.95
N GLU A 161 -4.15 -20.74 2.63
CA GLU A 161 -4.93 -21.80 2.00
C GLU A 161 -6.17 -21.24 1.28
N ARG A 162 -6.95 -20.38 1.95
CA ARG A 162 -8.13 -19.71 1.35
C ARG A 162 -7.73 -18.89 0.13
N THR A 163 -6.68 -18.08 0.26
CA THR A 163 -6.20 -17.21 -0.82
C THR A 163 -5.70 -18.01 -2.02
N SER A 164 -5.02 -19.15 -1.78
CA SER A 164 -4.52 -20.03 -2.84
C SER A 164 -5.62 -20.69 -3.67
N ARG A 165 -6.84 -20.81 -3.10
CA ARG A 165 -8.02 -21.41 -3.75
C ARG A 165 -8.94 -20.39 -4.40
N SER A 166 -8.70 -19.09 -4.22
CA SER A 166 -9.50 -18.06 -4.89
C SER A 166 -9.32 -18.16 -6.41
N SER A 167 -10.41 -17.92 -7.15
CA SER A 167 -10.41 -17.80 -8.60
C SER A 167 -9.91 -16.45 -9.12
N ASP A 168 -9.55 -15.53 -8.22
CA ASP A 168 -9.12 -14.18 -8.61
C ASP A 168 -7.73 -14.20 -9.26
N TYR A 169 -7.52 -13.26 -10.18
CA TYR A 169 -6.22 -13.12 -10.85
C TYR A 169 -5.11 -12.92 -9.82
N ALA A 170 -4.01 -13.66 -10.03
CA ALA A 170 -2.79 -13.63 -9.23
C ALA A 170 -2.92 -14.07 -7.75
N SER A 171 -4.10 -14.44 -7.23
CA SER A 171 -4.28 -14.85 -5.83
C SER A 171 -3.42 -16.06 -5.44
N ALA A 172 -3.32 -17.08 -6.29
CA ALA A 172 -2.46 -18.24 -6.05
C ALA A 172 -0.96 -17.88 -6.02
N LEU A 173 -0.52 -17.00 -6.92
CA LEU A 173 0.87 -16.52 -6.97
C LEU A 173 1.21 -15.70 -5.71
N TYR A 174 0.31 -14.80 -5.32
CA TYR A 174 0.42 -14.03 -4.11
C TYR A 174 0.51 -14.95 -2.88
N ALA A 175 -0.43 -15.89 -2.73
CA ALA A 175 -0.48 -16.84 -1.62
C ALA A 175 0.81 -17.66 -1.47
N ALA A 176 1.38 -18.12 -2.59
CA ALA A 176 2.62 -18.90 -2.57
C ALA A 176 3.84 -18.11 -2.03
N SER A 177 3.80 -16.78 -2.10
CA SER A 177 4.90 -15.92 -1.64
C SER A 177 4.80 -15.46 -0.18
N LEU A 178 3.61 -15.59 0.42
CA LEU A 178 3.32 -15.11 1.78
C LEU A 178 4.27 -15.64 2.87
N PRO A 179 4.60 -16.96 2.93
CA PRO A 179 5.49 -17.50 3.97
C PRO A 179 6.89 -16.89 3.98
N PHE A 180 7.34 -16.31 2.87
CA PHE A 180 8.67 -15.74 2.70
C PHE A 180 8.71 -14.23 2.89
N LYS A 181 7.54 -13.58 2.84
CA LYS A 181 7.42 -12.12 2.83
C LYS A 181 6.79 -11.57 4.10
N VAL A 182 6.07 -12.37 4.89
CA VAL A 182 5.33 -11.91 6.07
C VAL A 182 5.93 -12.50 7.33
N LYS A 183 6.12 -11.66 8.34
CA LYS A 183 6.41 -12.09 9.71
C LYS A 183 5.10 -12.18 10.48
N VAL A 184 4.75 -13.39 10.90
CA VAL A 184 3.44 -13.73 11.48
C VAL A 184 3.09 -12.84 12.68
N ASP A 185 4.07 -12.47 13.51
CA ASP A 185 3.86 -11.64 14.70
C ASP A 185 3.30 -10.23 14.41
N ALA A 186 3.44 -9.73 13.18
CA ALA A 186 2.90 -8.44 12.75
C ALA A 186 1.44 -8.54 12.25
N VAL A 187 0.95 -9.75 11.94
CA VAL A 187 -0.32 -9.94 11.23
C VAL A 187 -1.50 -9.43 12.04
N ARG A 188 -1.57 -9.82 13.32
CA ARG A 188 -2.73 -9.48 14.16
C ARG A 188 -2.86 -7.98 14.41
N SER A 189 -1.79 -7.29 14.77
CA SER A 189 -1.81 -5.86 15.06
C SER A 189 -2.20 -5.04 13.82
N ILE A 190 -1.67 -5.41 12.65
CA ILE A 190 -2.03 -4.79 11.38
C ILE A 190 -3.50 -5.03 11.07
N PHE A 191 -3.96 -6.29 11.05
CA PHE A 191 -5.34 -6.60 10.66
C PHE A 191 -6.37 -6.03 11.66
N THR A 192 -6.08 -6.07 12.96
CA THR A 192 -6.97 -5.48 13.98
C THR A 192 -7.12 -3.98 13.77
N SER A 193 -6.02 -3.26 13.52
CA SER A 193 -6.09 -1.81 13.27
C SER A 193 -6.72 -1.46 11.91
N MET A 194 -6.56 -2.29 10.88
CA MET A 194 -7.30 -2.15 9.62
C MET A 194 -8.82 -2.27 9.86
N VAL A 195 -9.27 -3.24 10.65
CA VAL A 195 -10.69 -3.41 11.01
C VAL A 195 -11.21 -2.19 11.75
N GLU A 196 -10.53 -1.77 12.82
CA GLU A 196 -10.90 -0.60 13.62
C GLU A 196 -11.03 0.67 12.76
N LEU A 197 -10.05 0.93 11.90
CA LEU A 197 -10.08 2.09 11.00
C LEU A 197 -11.19 1.98 9.96
N SER A 198 -11.46 0.78 9.44
CA SER A 198 -12.51 0.60 8.44
C SER A 198 -13.90 0.84 9.02
N ASP A 199 -14.13 0.41 10.26
CA ASP A 199 -15.43 0.51 10.92
C ASP A 199 -15.66 1.89 11.55
N HIS A 200 -14.61 2.53 12.05
CA HIS A 200 -14.73 3.72 12.91
C HIS A 200 -13.91 4.92 12.44
N GLY A 201 -13.01 4.74 11.48
CA GLY A 201 -12.09 5.77 10.98
C GLY A 201 -12.70 6.79 10.02
N LYS A 202 -13.97 6.63 9.61
CA LYS A 202 -14.66 7.48 8.62
C LYS A 202 -13.82 7.66 7.33
N LEU A 203 -13.31 6.55 6.81
CA LEU A 203 -12.31 6.55 5.74
C LEU A 203 -12.85 7.19 4.45
N MET A 204 -14.12 6.98 4.10
CA MET A 204 -14.76 7.61 2.95
C MET A 204 -14.73 9.14 3.05
N ASP A 205 -15.12 9.70 4.19
CA ASP A 205 -15.11 11.15 4.43
C ASP A 205 -13.69 11.71 4.29
N LYS A 206 -12.69 11.00 4.85
CA LYS A 206 -11.28 11.38 4.72
C LYS A 206 -10.83 11.38 3.26
N PHE A 207 -11.10 10.28 2.55
CA PHE A 207 -10.69 10.10 1.16
C PHE A 207 -11.30 11.18 0.27
N LEU A 208 -12.61 11.42 0.38
CA LEU A 208 -13.32 12.46 -0.37
C LEU A 208 -12.85 13.87 0.03
N GLY A 209 -12.53 14.08 1.31
CA GLY A 209 -12.08 15.37 1.85
C GLY A 209 -10.67 15.81 1.46
N LEU A 210 -9.81 14.93 0.93
CA LEU A 210 -8.44 15.32 0.54
C LEU A 210 -8.43 16.43 -0.53
N PRO A 211 -7.70 17.55 -0.36
CA PRO A 211 -7.76 18.69 -1.29
C PRO A 211 -6.82 18.55 -2.51
N LEU A 212 -6.60 17.33 -2.97
CA LEU A 212 -5.57 16.97 -3.96
C LEU A 212 -6.10 16.01 -5.04
N PRO A 213 -5.45 15.91 -6.21
CA PRO A 213 -5.77 14.91 -7.21
C PRO A 213 -5.69 13.50 -6.64
N LYS A 214 -6.83 12.81 -6.68
CA LYS A 214 -6.95 11.44 -6.20
C LYS A 214 -7.53 10.50 -7.24
N MET A 215 -7.09 9.26 -7.19
CA MET A 215 -7.54 8.15 -8.03
C MET A 215 -7.81 6.94 -7.16
N PHE A 216 -8.89 6.22 -7.46
CA PHE A 216 -9.16 4.89 -6.96
C PHE A 216 -8.98 3.88 -8.10
N MET A 217 -7.99 3.01 -7.97
CA MET A 217 -7.65 1.97 -8.93
C MET A 217 -8.15 0.62 -8.41
N PHE A 218 -8.82 -0.13 -9.27
CA PHE A 218 -9.41 -1.42 -8.92
C PHE A 218 -9.33 -2.41 -10.10
N GLY A 219 -9.31 -3.70 -9.79
CA GLY A 219 -9.35 -4.74 -10.81
C GLY A 219 -10.75 -4.92 -11.39
N GLU A 220 -10.87 -5.33 -12.65
CA GLU A 220 -12.15 -5.66 -13.28
C GLU A 220 -13.03 -6.62 -12.44
N GLN A 221 -12.42 -7.58 -11.72
CA GLN A 221 -13.18 -8.50 -10.86
C GLN A 221 -13.85 -7.79 -9.67
N ASN A 222 -13.37 -6.60 -9.31
CA ASN A 222 -13.85 -5.77 -8.20
C ASN A 222 -14.75 -4.60 -8.65
N LYS A 223 -15.18 -4.55 -9.91
CA LYS A 223 -16.12 -3.53 -10.42
C LYS A 223 -17.50 -3.53 -9.76
N HIS A 224 -17.76 -4.48 -8.87
CA HIS A 224 -18.98 -4.64 -8.10
C HIS A 224 -18.98 -3.87 -6.77
N LEU A 225 -17.85 -3.26 -6.39
CA LEU A 225 -17.74 -2.42 -5.18
C LEU A 225 -18.82 -1.33 -5.17
N SER A 226 -19.55 -1.22 -4.06
CA SER A 226 -20.82 -0.49 -4.01
C SER A 226 -20.63 1.02 -4.06
N TYR A 227 -19.47 1.50 -3.62
CA TYR A 227 -19.15 2.93 -3.53
C TYR A 227 -18.54 3.53 -4.80
N LEU A 228 -18.19 2.73 -5.83
CA LEU A 228 -17.46 3.24 -7.01
C LEU A 228 -18.19 4.42 -7.68
N LYS A 229 -19.50 4.26 -7.91
CA LYS A 229 -20.31 5.34 -8.47
C LYS A 229 -20.34 6.56 -7.54
N HIS A 230 -20.46 6.35 -6.24
CA HIS A 230 -20.52 7.43 -5.27
C HIS A 230 -19.25 8.28 -5.28
N ILE A 231 -18.06 7.66 -5.23
CA ILE A 231 -16.79 8.38 -5.24
C ILE A 231 -16.53 9.06 -6.60
N GLN A 232 -16.96 8.45 -7.70
CA GLN A 232 -16.87 9.06 -9.04
C GLN A 232 -17.74 10.32 -9.14
N ASP A 233 -18.98 10.27 -8.63
CA ASP A 233 -19.87 11.44 -8.59
C ASP A 233 -19.31 12.59 -7.72
N GLN A 234 -18.38 12.29 -6.81
CA GLN A 234 -17.64 13.24 -5.99
C GLN A 234 -16.29 13.68 -6.61
N GLY A 235 -16.02 13.33 -7.86
CA GLY A 235 -14.85 13.77 -8.61
C GLY A 235 -13.58 12.91 -8.45
N VAL A 236 -13.67 11.75 -7.81
CA VAL A 236 -12.58 10.77 -7.79
C VAL A 236 -12.41 10.16 -9.17
N VAL A 237 -11.17 10.08 -9.66
CA VAL A 237 -10.88 9.36 -10.90
C VAL A 237 -10.86 7.86 -10.62
N LEU A 238 -11.65 7.11 -11.38
CA LEU A 238 -11.67 5.66 -11.35
C LEU A 238 -10.71 5.10 -12.41
N ALA A 239 -9.91 4.11 -12.02
CA ALA A 239 -9.04 3.35 -12.93
C ALA A 239 -9.33 1.85 -12.80
N GLU A 240 -10.20 1.34 -13.67
CA GLU A 240 -10.44 -0.10 -13.80
C GLU A 240 -9.29 -0.76 -14.58
N ILE A 241 -8.70 -1.81 -14.00
CA ILE A 241 -7.62 -2.57 -14.62
C ILE A 241 -8.18 -3.86 -15.25
N PRO A 242 -8.09 -4.03 -16.58
CA PRO A 242 -8.67 -5.19 -17.27
C PRO A 242 -7.91 -6.47 -16.95
N PHE A 243 -8.64 -7.60 -16.90
CA PHE A 243 -8.10 -8.93 -16.56
C PHE A 243 -7.35 -8.95 -15.22
N CYS A 244 -7.90 -8.27 -14.22
CA CYS A 244 -7.26 -8.08 -12.92
C CYS A 244 -8.26 -8.28 -11.78
N GLY A 245 -7.77 -8.88 -10.70
CA GLY A 245 -8.40 -8.86 -9.38
C GLY A 245 -7.65 -7.88 -8.48
N HIS A 246 -7.29 -8.31 -7.28
CA HIS A 246 -6.70 -7.44 -6.25
C HIS A 246 -5.26 -6.97 -6.50
N PHE A 247 -4.55 -7.63 -7.41
CA PHE A 247 -3.10 -7.45 -7.58
C PHE A 247 -2.73 -7.00 -9.01
N PRO A 248 -2.89 -5.71 -9.35
CA PRO A 248 -2.58 -5.21 -10.69
C PRO A 248 -1.10 -5.28 -11.04
N MET A 249 -0.20 -5.22 -10.05
CA MET A 249 1.24 -5.42 -10.24
C MET A 249 1.60 -6.82 -10.78
N TYR A 250 0.76 -7.83 -10.51
CA TYR A 250 0.94 -9.20 -10.99
C TYR A 250 0.11 -9.49 -12.24
N SER A 251 -1.12 -8.97 -12.29
CA SER A 251 -2.08 -9.31 -13.33
C SER A 251 -1.88 -8.49 -14.60
N ASN A 252 -1.69 -7.17 -14.45
CA ASN A 252 -1.59 -6.25 -15.57
C ASN A 252 -0.74 -5.01 -15.21
N PRO A 253 0.58 -5.19 -15.03
CA PRO A 253 1.45 -4.10 -14.60
C PRO A 253 1.48 -2.94 -15.59
N ALA A 254 1.36 -3.19 -16.90
CA ALA A 254 1.35 -2.13 -17.90
C ALA A 254 0.17 -1.15 -17.69
N ALA A 255 -1.04 -1.66 -17.50
CA ALA A 255 -2.21 -0.84 -17.22
C ALA A 255 -2.11 -0.12 -15.86
N MET A 256 -1.57 -0.79 -14.84
CA MET A 256 -1.30 -0.17 -13.53
C MET A 256 -0.39 1.05 -13.66
N TRP A 257 0.75 0.90 -14.35
CA TRP A 257 1.71 1.99 -14.53
C TRP A 257 1.15 3.14 -15.36
N GLN A 258 0.34 2.84 -16.38
CA GLN A 258 -0.34 3.88 -17.16
C GLN A 258 -1.31 4.69 -16.29
N ALA A 259 -2.12 4.03 -15.46
CA ALA A 259 -3.05 4.71 -14.57
C ALA A 259 -2.33 5.55 -13.50
N ILE A 260 -1.22 5.05 -12.92
CA ILE A 260 -0.39 5.82 -11.99
C ILE A 260 0.12 7.11 -12.65
N GLU A 261 0.66 7.02 -13.87
CA GLU A 261 1.14 8.19 -14.60
C GLU A 261 0.02 9.20 -14.86
N THR A 262 -1.15 8.72 -15.28
CA THR A 262 -2.31 9.59 -15.53
C THR A 262 -2.70 10.38 -14.28
N ASN A 263 -2.63 9.79 -13.08
CA ASN A 263 -2.93 10.53 -11.85
C ASN A 263 -1.81 11.52 -11.46
N ILE A 264 -0.54 11.13 -11.64
CA ILE A 264 0.61 12.00 -11.38
C ILE A 264 0.55 13.26 -12.25
N GLY A 265 0.18 13.14 -13.52
CA GLY A 265 0.07 14.26 -14.45
C GLY A 265 -1.04 15.28 -14.13
N ARG A 266 -1.86 15.04 -13.10
CA ARG A 266 -2.94 15.95 -12.67
C ARG A 266 -2.52 16.91 -11.54
N ALA A 267 -1.32 16.75 -10.98
CA ALA A 267 -0.84 17.48 -9.79
C ALA A 267 -0.09 18.79 -10.10
#